data_AF-A0A1F6AZQ6-F1
#
_entry.id   AF-A0A1F6AZQ6-F1
#
_cell.length_a   1.000
_cell.length_b   1.000
_cell.length_c   1.000
_cell.angle_alpha   90.00
_cell.angle_beta   90.00
_cell.angle_gamma   90.00
#
_symmetry.space_group_name_H-M   'P 1'
#
loop_
_entity.id
_entity.type
_entity.pdbx_description
1 polymer ?
#
loop_
_entity_poly.entity_id
_entity_poly.type
_entity_poly.pdbx_seq_one_letter_code
_entity_poly.pdbx_strand_id
1 'polypeptide(L)'
;MKIIALDLGQIGGDKGLGPFGNIGQNSDTTAGLTGITNIISSVVGFMTIAAGVWFLFQLLFAGYEWMTAGGDTKRIGGSRDRIVHAFIGLVIVIAAWSLLAVVGQFFGYNILIDPGDVIKQLTIPRQ
;
A
#
# COMPACT_ATOMS: atom_id res chain seq x y z
N MET A 1 -32.06 -19.29 -32.70
CA MET A 1 -32.14 -18.86 -31.30
C MET A 1 -30.79 -19.13 -30.66
N LYS A 2 -29.86 -18.17 -30.77
CA LYS A 2 -28.47 -18.29 -30.29
C LYS A 2 -28.49 -17.79 -28.86
N ILE A 3 -28.41 -18.71 -27.89
CA ILE A 3 -28.42 -18.34 -26.48
C ILE A 3 -27.16 -17.50 -26.26
N ILE A 4 -27.38 -16.26 -25.83
CA ILE A 4 -26.39 -15.30 -25.34
C ILE A 4 -25.22 -16.02 -24.67
N ALA A 5 -24.07 -16.06 -25.35
CA ALA A 5 -22.83 -16.38 -24.68
C ALA A 5 -22.59 -15.23 -23.69
N LEU A 6 -22.85 -15.49 -22.41
CA LEU A 6 -22.35 -14.65 -21.33
C LEU A 6 -20.83 -14.82 -21.40
N ASP A 7 -20.16 -13.88 -22.06
CA ASP A 7 -18.70 -13.86 -22.13
C ASP A 7 -18.17 -13.60 -20.71
N LEU A 8 -17.79 -14.68 -20.02
CA LEU A 8 -17.36 -14.67 -18.62
C LEU A 8 -15.93 -14.09 -18.44
N GLY A 9 -15.34 -13.48 -19.48
CA GLY A 9 -14.01 -12.89 -19.46
C GLY A 9 -12.90 -13.94 -19.56
N GLN A 10 -11.82 -13.64 -20.30
CA GLN A 10 -10.66 -14.52 -20.42
C GLN A 10 -10.01 -14.74 -19.05
N ILE A 11 -9.89 -16.00 -18.62
CA ILE A 11 -9.24 -16.35 -17.36
C ILE A 11 -7.75 -16.55 -17.63
N GLY A 12 -6.98 -15.46 -17.52
CA GLY A 12 -5.51 -15.44 -17.57
C GLY A 12 -4.93 -14.66 -18.75
N GLY A 13 -4.36 -13.48 -18.45
CA GLY A 13 -3.64 -12.61 -19.39
C GLY A 13 -4.51 -11.58 -20.13
N ASP A 14 -3.91 -10.41 -20.38
CA ASP A 14 -4.37 -9.21 -21.09
C ASP A 14 -5.88 -8.93 -20.99
N LYS A 15 -6.30 -8.59 -19.76
CA LYS A 15 -7.63 -8.09 -19.33
C LYS A 15 -8.66 -9.15 -18.90
N GLY A 16 -8.25 -10.07 -18.02
CA GLY A 16 -9.15 -10.79 -17.12
C GLY A 16 -8.54 -11.15 -15.75
N LEU A 17 -9.42 -11.46 -14.78
CA LEU A 17 -9.26 -11.49 -13.30
C LEU A 17 -9.04 -10.14 -12.59
N GLY A 18 -9.37 -9.04 -13.28
CA GLY A 18 -9.39 -7.71 -12.69
C GLY A 18 -7.99 -7.28 -12.21
N PRO A 19 -7.90 -6.46 -11.15
CA PRO A 19 -6.63 -5.89 -10.66
C PRO A 19 -5.54 -6.91 -10.30
N PHE A 20 -5.90 -8.20 -10.23
CA PHE A 20 -5.02 -9.30 -9.86
C PHE A 20 -4.50 -10.11 -11.07
N GLY A 21 -5.01 -9.88 -12.29
CA GLY A 21 -4.69 -10.66 -13.49
C GLY A 21 -3.31 -10.40 -14.12
N ASN A 22 -2.57 -9.39 -13.66
CA ASN A 22 -1.29 -8.98 -14.25
C ASN A 22 -0.06 -9.46 -13.45
N ILE A 23 -0.22 -10.41 -12.53
CA ILE A 23 0.89 -11.05 -11.81
C ILE A 23 1.63 -12.05 -12.72
N GLY A 24 2.45 -11.55 -13.65
CA GLY A 24 3.39 -12.39 -14.41
C GLY A 24 3.36 -12.25 -15.93
N GLN A 25 2.58 -11.32 -16.49
CA GLN A 25 2.49 -11.12 -17.94
C GLN A 25 3.18 -9.83 -18.39
N ASN A 26 4.47 -9.72 -18.13
CA ASN A 26 5.32 -8.82 -18.88
C ASN A 26 6.60 -9.60 -19.11
N SER A 27 6.77 -10.16 -20.30
CA SER A 27 7.86 -11.06 -20.68
C SER A 27 8.75 -10.43 -21.76
N ASP A 28 8.92 -9.11 -21.75
CA ASP A 28 9.89 -8.39 -22.57
C ASP A 28 10.76 -7.58 -21.62
N THR A 29 12.08 -7.71 -21.66
CA THR A 29 13.19 -7.22 -20.79
C THR A 29 12.93 -6.08 -19.75
N THR A 30 11.94 -5.22 -19.94
CA THR A 30 11.21 -4.46 -18.90
C THR A 30 10.53 -5.34 -17.83
N ALA A 31 10.26 -6.61 -18.15
CA ALA A 31 9.69 -7.70 -17.38
C ALA A 31 10.30 -7.87 -15.99
N GLY A 32 11.63 -7.90 -15.92
CA GLY A 32 12.35 -8.05 -14.67
C GLY A 32 12.19 -6.83 -13.78
N LEU A 33 12.28 -5.63 -14.36
CA LEU A 33 12.13 -4.38 -13.61
C LEU A 33 10.69 -4.21 -13.12
N THR A 34 9.69 -4.51 -13.96
CA THR A 34 8.26 -4.47 -13.57
C THR A 34 7.92 -5.54 -12.54
N GLY A 35 8.46 -6.76 -12.67
CA GLY A 35 8.27 -7.83 -11.69
C GLY A 35 8.86 -7.50 -10.31
N ILE A 36 10.09 -6.97 -10.29
CA ILE A 36 10.75 -6.50 -9.06
C ILE A 36 9.98 -5.32 -8.46
N THR A 37 9.54 -4.39 -9.30
CA THR A 37 8.75 -3.22 -8.87
C THR A 37 7.41 -3.63 -8.26
N ASN A 38 6.71 -4.62 -8.84
CA ASN A 38 5.45 -5.15 -8.30
C ASN A 38 5.64 -5.87 -6.96
N ILE A 39 6.70 -6.66 -6.80
CA ILE A 39 7.03 -7.32 -5.53
C ILE A 39 7.35 -6.27 -4.46
N ILE A 40 8.17 -5.28 -4.79
CA ILE A 40 8.53 -4.19 -3.87
C ILE A 40 7.28 -3.39 -3.48
N SER A 41 6.44 -3.02 -4.45
CA SER A 41 5.20 -2.27 -4.19
C SER A 41 4.25 -3.04 -3.27
N SER A 42 4.06 -4.34 -3.51
CA SER A 42 3.24 -5.20 -2.65
C SER A 42 3.81 -5.31 -1.22
N VAL A 43 5.12 -5.52 -1.08
CA VAL A 43 5.79 -5.60 0.23
C VAL A 43 5.68 -4.28 0.99
N VAL A 44 5.94 -3.15 0.32
CA VAL A 44 5.84 -1.82 0.93
C VAL A 44 4.39 -1.51 1.33
N GLY A 45 3.41 -1.86 0.49
CA GLY A 45 1.99 -1.71 0.82
C GLY A 45 1.61 -2.50 2.07
N PHE A 46 2.03 -3.77 2.15
CA PHE A 46 1.80 -4.60 3.34
C PHE A 46 2.49 -4.04 4.59
N MET A 47 3.77 -3.62 4.47
CA MET A 47 4.52 -3.02 5.58
C MET A 47 3.89 -1.70 6.04
N THR A 48 3.33 -0.90 5.14
CA THR A 48 2.65 0.37 5.46
C THR A 48 1.43 0.12 6.35
N ILE A 49 0.60 -0.86 6.00
CA ILE A 49 -0.58 -1.23 6.79
C ILE A 49 -0.14 -1.75 8.17
N ALA A 50 0.85 -2.63 8.21
CA ALA A 50 1.40 -3.16 9.46
C ALA A 50 1.97 -2.04 10.35
N ALA A 51 2.69 -1.07 9.77
CA ALA A 51 3.24 0.06 10.49
C ALA A 51 2.15 1.00 11.05
N GLY A 52 1.07 1.24 10.30
CA GLY A 52 -0.08 2.02 10.78
C GLY A 52 -0.78 1.37 11.97
N VAL A 53 -0.99 0.05 11.91
CA VAL A 53 -1.55 -0.72 13.03
C VAL A 53 -0.61 -0.68 14.24
N TRP A 54 0.68 -0.87 14.02
CA TRP A 54 1.69 -0.81 15.09
C TRP A 54 1.75 0.58 15.75
N PHE A 55 1.68 1.65 14.95
CA PHE A 55 1.62 3.03 15.44
C PHE A 55 0.44 3.24 16.39
N LEU A 56 -0.75 2.74 16.04
CA LEU A 56 -1.94 2.85 16.90
C LEU A 56 -1.72 2.17 18.26
N PHE A 57 -1.18 0.96 18.29
CA PHE A 57 -0.87 0.27 19.56
C PHE A 57 0.12 1.06 20.40
N GLN A 58 1.19 1.56 19.79
CA GLN A 58 2.21 2.32 20.50
C GLN A 58 1.65 3.64 21.07
N LEU A 59 0.76 4.31 20.33
CA LEU A 59 0.09 5.53 20.76
C LEU A 59 -0.85 5.28 21.94
N LEU A 60 -1.63 4.18 21.90
CA LEU A 60 -2.51 3.78 23.00
C LEU A 60 -1.70 3.47 24.27
N PHE A 61 -0.62 2.69 24.16
CA PHE A 61 0.22 2.36 25.31
C PHE A 61 0.90 3.60 25.89
N ALA A 62 1.44 4.48 25.05
CA ALA A 62 2.09 5.70 25.50
C ALA A 62 1.09 6.67 26.14
N GLY A 63 -0.12 6.79 25.60
CA GLY A 63 -1.19 7.59 26.20
C GLY A 63 -1.66 7.04 27.55
N TYR A 64 -1.80 5.72 27.67
CA TYR A 64 -2.13 5.06 28.93
C TYR A 64 -1.04 5.27 29.99
N GLU A 65 0.22 5.13 29.61
CA GLU A 65 1.36 5.37 30.50
C GLU A 65 1.42 6.84 30.95
N TRP A 66 1.14 7.78 30.04
CA TRP A 66 1.11 9.21 30.34
C TRP A 66 -0.03 9.56 31.32
N MET A 67 -1.21 8.97 31.15
CA MET A 67 -2.37 9.18 32.03
C MET A 67 -2.15 8.58 33.43
N THR A 68 -1.45 7.43 33.51
CA THR A 68 -1.19 6.74 34.78
C THR A 68 0.07 7.23 35.51
N ALA A 69 0.87 8.10 34.89
CA ALA A 69 2.12 8.61 35.46
C ALA A 69 1.92 9.51 36.70
N GLY A 70 0.72 10.06 36.93
CA GLY A 70 0.31 10.64 38.21
C GLY A 70 1.17 11.79 38.78
N GLY A 71 2.06 12.40 37.98
CA GLY A 71 2.99 13.45 38.41
C GLY A 71 4.46 13.04 38.50
N ASP A 72 4.80 11.77 38.27
CA ASP A 72 6.20 11.32 38.17
C ASP A 72 6.83 11.84 36.86
N THR A 73 7.74 12.80 36.98
CA THR A 73 8.40 13.45 35.84
C THR A 73 9.19 12.48 34.97
N LYS A 74 9.70 11.38 35.52
CA LYS A 74 10.47 10.38 34.79
C LYS A 74 9.56 9.54 33.91
N ARG A 75 8.39 9.14 34.42
CA ARG A 75 7.36 8.41 33.67
C ARG A 75 6.70 9.28 32.61
N ILE A 76 6.45 10.54 32.91
CA ILE A 76 5.95 11.52 31.93
C ILE A 76 6.95 11.73 30.80
N GLY A 77 8.25 11.86 31.13
CA GLY A 77 9.33 11.98 30.15
C GLY A 77 9.38 10.77 29.21
N GLY A 78 9.43 9.55 29.76
CA GLY A 78 9.45 8.31 28.98
C GLY A 78 8.21 8.14 28.09
N SER A 79 7.03 8.49 28.59
CA SER A 79 5.78 8.44 27.82
C SER A 79 5.80 9.44 26.65
N ARG A 80 6.33 10.66 26.89
CA ARG A 80 6.43 11.70 25.87
C ARG A 80 7.41 11.30 24.78
N ASP A 81 8.56 10.76 25.14
CA ASP A 81 9.53 10.23 24.19
C ASP A 81 8.88 9.12 23.36
N ARG A 82 8.15 8.20 24.00
CA ARG A 82 7.46 7.12 23.30
C ARG A 82 6.44 7.61 22.26
N ILE A 83 5.68 8.66 22.57
CA ILE A 83 4.77 9.32 21.62
C ILE A 83 5.55 9.92 20.45
N VAL A 84 6.64 10.64 20.72
CA VAL A 84 7.47 11.27 19.69
C VAL A 84 8.08 10.22 18.76
N HIS A 85 8.60 9.12 19.30
CA HIS A 85 9.17 8.03 18.51
C HIS A 85 8.10 7.34 17.64
N ALA A 86 6.90 7.12 18.19
CA ALA A 86 5.78 6.59 17.41
C ALA A 86 5.43 7.54 16.25
N PHE A 87 5.35 8.84 16.52
CA PHE A 87 5.04 9.85 15.51
C PHE A 87 6.12 9.93 14.42
N ILE A 88 7.40 9.89 14.80
CA ILE A 88 8.52 9.84 13.86
C ILE A 88 8.41 8.61 12.95
N GLY A 89 8.04 7.45 13.51
CA GLY A 89 7.82 6.23 12.72
C GLY A 89 6.74 6.40 11.67
N LEU A 90 5.61 7.01 12.02
CA LEU A 90 4.53 7.31 11.08
C LEU A 90 4.99 8.29 9.98
N VAL A 91 5.70 9.36 10.35
CA VAL A 91 6.22 10.34 9.41
C VAL A 91 7.17 9.69 8.39
N ILE A 92 8.03 8.77 8.84
CA ILE A 92 8.94 8.03 7.95
C ILE A 92 8.16 7.20 6.93
N VAL A 93 7.07 6.54 7.33
CA VAL A 93 6.24 5.75 6.41
C VAL A 93 5.59 6.63 5.34
N ILE A 94 5.07 7.79 5.74
CA ILE A 94 4.49 8.78 4.80
C ILE A 94 5.57 9.34 3.86
N ALA A 95 6.77 9.62 4.39
CA ALA A 95 7.91 10.07 3.61
C ALA A 95 8.38 9.00 2.61
N ALA A 96 8.38 7.71 2.99
CA ALA A 96 8.71 6.61 2.10
C ALA A 96 7.72 6.52 0.92
N TRP A 97 6.42 6.70 1.18
CA TRP A 97 5.41 6.81 0.11
C TRP A 97 5.67 7.98 -0.83
N SER A 98 6.03 9.14 -0.27
CA SER A 98 6.36 10.34 -1.05
C SER A 98 7.58 10.11 -1.93
N LEU A 99 8.62 9.46 -1.39
CA LEU A 99 9.83 9.11 -2.14
C LEU A 99 9.52 8.10 -3.26
N LEU A 100 8.71 7.08 -3.00
CA LEU A 100 8.31 6.10 -4.00
C LEU A 100 7.50 6.71 -5.13
N ALA A 101 6.63 7.69 -4.83
CA ALA A 101 5.89 8.43 -5.85
C ALA A 101 6.84 9.22 -6.77
N VAL A 102 7.82 9.90 -6.19
CA VAL A 102 8.84 10.66 -6.95
C VAL A 102 9.69 9.72 -7.80
N VAL A 103 10.14 8.61 -7.24
CA VAL A 103 10.89 7.57 -7.94
C VAL A 103 10.05 7.02 -9.11
N GLY A 104 8.78 6.67 -8.88
CA GLY A 104 7.88 6.20 -9.94
C GLY A 104 7.75 7.17 -11.11
N GLN A 105 7.67 8.46 -10.82
CA GLN A 105 7.64 9.50 -11.86
C GLN A 105 8.93 9.53 -12.70
N PHE A 106 10.12 9.35 -12.08
CA PHE A 106 11.39 9.33 -12.80
C PHE A 106 11.59 8.08 -13.66
N PHE A 107 11.08 6.93 -13.22
CA PHE A 107 11.16 5.68 -13.98
C PHE A 107 10.04 5.52 -15.02
N GLY A 108 9.07 6.44 -15.06
CA GLY A 108 7.96 6.42 -16.03
C GLY A 108 6.92 5.32 -15.77
N TYR A 109 6.96 4.67 -14.60
CA TYR A 109 6.02 3.64 -14.19
C TYR A 109 5.26 4.12 -12.96
N ASN A 110 3.92 4.00 -12.97
CA ASN A 110 3.12 4.24 -11.78
C ASN A 110 3.28 3.03 -10.84
N ILE A 111 4.33 3.05 -10.01
CA ILE A 111 4.67 2.01 -9.03
C ILE A 111 3.54 1.82 -8.00
N LEU A 112 2.67 2.84 -7.90
CA LEU A 112 1.53 2.92 -6.99
C LEU A 112 0.26 2.52 -7.74
N ILE A 113 -0.44 1.49 -7.27
CA ILE A 113 -1.72 1.06 -7.83
C ILE A 113 -2.73 2.20 -7.58
N ASP A 114 -3.10 2.93 -8.62
CA ASP A 114 -4.16 3.94 -8.55
C ASP A 114 -5.53 3.24 -8.50
N PRO A 115 -6.31 3.40 -7.42
CA PRO A 115 -7.62 2.77 -7.28
C PRO A 115 -8.68 3.31 -8.26
N GLY A 116 -8.41 4.39 -9.00
CA GLY A 116 -9.30 4.88 -10.05
C GLY A 116 -9.24 4.05 -11.34
N ASP A 117 -8.08 3.48 -11.66
CA ASP A 117 -7.91 2.72 -12.91
C ASP A 117 -8.48 1.31 -12.82
N VAL A 118 -8.56 0.74 -11.62
CA VAL A 118 -9.23 -0.55 -11.39
C VAL A 118 -10.74 -0.47 -11.66
N ILE A 119 -11.39 0.67 -11.39
CA ILE A 119 -12.82 0.87 -11.64
C ILE A 119 -13.10 1.00 -13.15
N LYS A 120 -12.21 1.67 -13.89
CA LYS A 120 -12.32 1.80 -15.34
C LYS A 120 -12.16 0.46 -16.07
N GLN A 121 -11.38 -0.47 -15.51
CA GLN A 121 -11.21 -1.81 -16.06
C GLN A 121 -12.37 -2.77 -15.72
N LEU A 122 -13.12 -2.50 -14.64
CA LEU A 122 -14.35 -3.22 -14.30
C LEU A 122 -15.60 -2.61 -14.96
N THR A 123 -15.48 -1.39 -15.48
CA THR A 123 -16.51 -0.79 -16.32
C THR A 123 -16.40 -1.40 -17.72
N ILE A 124 -17.04 -2.56 -17.90
CA ILE A 124 -17.18 -3.20 -19.21
C ILE A 124 -17.74 -2.14 -20.17
N PRO A 125 -17.03 -1.79 -21.26
CA PRO A 125 -17.59 -0.90 -22.26
C PRO A 125 -18.84 -1.57 -22.83
N ARG A 126 -20.01 -0.98 -22.59
CA ARG A 126 -21.25 -1.38 -23.26
C ARG A 126 -21.08 -1.15 -24.76
N GLN A 127 -20.75 -2.21 -25.49
CA GLN A 127 -21.12 -2.41 -26.88
C GLN A 127 -22.01 -3.64 -26.90
#